data_AF-A0A6P1EF31-F1
#
_entry.id   AF-A0A6P1EF31-F1
#
_cell.length_a   1.000
_cell.length_b   1.000
_cell.length_c   1.000
_cell.angle_alpha   90.00
_cell.angle_beta   90.00
_cell.angle_gamma   90.00
#
_symmetry.space_group_name_H-M   'P 1'
#
loop_
_entity.id
_entity.type
_entity.pdbx_description
1 polymer ?
#
loop_
_entity_poly.entity_id
_entity_poly.type
_entity_poly.pdbx_seq_one_letter_code
_entity_poly.pdbx_strand_id
1 'polypeptide(L)'
;MKLAHPDLPVDAILRDRVVAGRLDNRTVEFLATKGGGEVGLLIFDHWPSNNVGIIHEIYVLQAFRGRGVGTKLLAFAERYALDHGCSSLQLTARSLDSDFMSNSNLHDWYGSHGFTGADSEAPTMKKALLTDPATDSLSHT
;
A
#
# COMPACT_ATOMS: atom_id res chain seq x y z
N MET A 1 3.42 -3.72 -14.94
CA MET A 1 3.25 -2.50 -14.12
C MET A 1 4.59 -2.24 -13.51
N LYS A 2 5.02 -0.99 -13.47
CA LYS A 2 6.27 -0.60 -12.78
C LYS A 2 5.89 0.31 -11.62
N LEU A 3 6.66 0.23 -10.53
CA LEU A 3 6.58 1.19 -9.43
C LEU A 3 7.95 1.86 -9.27
N ALA A 4 7.95 3.16 -9.01
CA ALA A 4 9.15 3.95 -8.77
C ALA A 4 8.81 5.13 -7.85
N HIS A 5 9.82 5.72 -7.21
CA HIS A 5 9.63 7.00 -6.52
C HIS A 5 9.15 8.05 -7.54
N PRO A 6 8.14 8.86 -7.19
CA PRO A 6 7.64 9.87 -8.10
C PRO A 6 8.64 11.03 -8.19
N ASP A 7 9.26 11.21 -9.36
CA ASP A 7 9.47 12.56 -9.85
C ASP A 7 8.07 13.12 -10.11
N LEU A 8 7.65 14.15 -9.35
CA LEU A 8 6.32 14.77 -9.28
C LEU A 8 5.30 14.27 -10.35
N PRO A 9 4.18 13.62 -9.96
CA PRO A 9 3.25 13.01 -10.92
C PRO A 9 2.73 14.00 -11.98
N VAL A 10 2.50 13.51 -13.20
CA VAL A 10 1.92 14.25 -14.33
C VAL A 10 0.40 14.38 -14.18
N ASP A 11 -0.27 13.33 -13.69
CA ASP A 11 -1.69 13.35 -13.39
C ASP A 11 -1.96 14.25 -12.18
N ALA A 12 -2.89 15.19 -12.33
CA ALA A 12 -3.18 16.18 -11.30
C ALA A 12 -3.71 15.54 -10.00
N ILE A 13 -4.54 14.49 -10.10
CA ILE A 13 -5.10 13.80 -8.93
C ILE A 13 -3.98 13.10 -8.16
N LEU A 14 -3.08 12.41 -8.86
CA LEU A 14 -1.95 11.74 -8.22
C LEU A 14 -0.96 12.75 -7.61
N ARG A 15 -0.74 13.88 -8.28
CA ARG A 15 0.10 14.96 -7.76
C ARG A 15 -0.46 15.55 -6.47
N ASP A 16 -1.74 15.91 -6.46
CA ASP A 16 -2.40 16.49 -5.29
C ASP A 16 -2.33 15.54 -4.10
N ARG A 17 -2.44 14.23 -4.35
CA ARG A 17 -2.28 13.20 -3.32
C ARG A 17 -0.85 13.07 -2.79
N VAL A 18 0.16 13.11 -3.64
CA VAL A 18 1.56 13.13 -3.17
C VAL A 18 1.81 14.35 -2.28
N VAL A 19 1.28 15.52 -2.66
CA VAL A 19 1.41 16.74 -1.84
C VAL A 19 0.69 16.60 -0.50
N ALA A 20 -0.55 16.09 -0.51
CA ALA A 20 -1.36 15.95 0.71
C ALA A 20 -0.89 14.83 1.64
N GLY A 21 -0.33 13.75 1.09
CA GLY A 21 0.07 12.55 1.82
C GLY A 21 1.51 12.58 2.34
N ARG A 22 2.29 13.63 2.07
CA ARG A 22 3.61 13.84 2.70
C ARG A 22 3.44 14.29 4.14
N LEU A 23 3.51 13.34 5.06
CA LEU A 23 3.32 13.60 6.49
C LEU A 23 4.63 13.96 7.19
N ASP A 24 5.71 13.22 6.92
CA ASP A 24 7.04 13.50 7.45
C ASP A 24 8.16 13.00 6.50
N ASN A 25 9.40 12.99 6.97
CA ASN A 25 10.57 12.54 6.20
C ASN A 25 10.72 11.01 6.10
N ARG A 26 9.83 10.22 6.70
CA ARG A 26 9.82 8.75 6.66
C ARG A 26 8.81 8.22 5.65
N THR A 27 7.86 9.05 5.25
CA THR A 27 6.90 8.73 4.21
C THR A 27 7.60 8.56 2.86
N VAL A 28 7.42 7.39 2.29
CA VAL A 28 7.87 7.04 0.94
C VAL A 28 6.65 6.85 0.04
N GLU A 29 6.73 7.40 -1.16
CA GLU A 29 5.68 7.28 -2.17
C GLU A 29 6.18 6.48 -3.37
N PHE A 30 5.26 5.73 -3.97
CA PHE A 30 5.52 4.94 -5.18
C PHE A 30 4.42 5.17 -6.21
N LEU A 31 4.83 5.57 -7.40
CA LEU A 31 3.95 5.78 -8.54
C LEU A 31 3.84 4.49 -9.35
N ALA A 32 2.62 3.97 -9.52
CA ALA A 32 2.36 2.86 -10.42
C ALA A 32 2.16 3.36 -11.85
N THR A 33 2.88 2.76 -12.80
CA THR A 33 2.75 3.03 -14.23
C THR A 33 2.44 1.76 -15.03
N LYS A 34 1.65 1.91 -16.09
CA LYS A 34 1.32 0.85 -17.07
C LYS A 34 1.29 1.44 -18.47
N GLY A 35 2.08 0.86 -19.38
CA GLY A 35 2.15 1.34 -20.77
C GLY A 35 2.68 2.77 -20.90
N GLY A 36 3.51 3.23 -19.97
CA GLY A 36 4.04 4.60 -19.95
C GLY A 36 3.14 5.64 -19.28
N GLY A 37 1.88 5.29 -18.96
CA GLY A 37 0.97 6.17 -18.22
C GLY A 37 0.90 5.84 -16.73
N GLU A 38 0.62 6.86 -15.92
CA GLU A 38 0.36 6.75 -14.49
C GLU A 38 -1.02 6.09 -14.26
N VAL A 39 -1.10 5.21 -13.27
CA VAL A 39 -2.34 4.45 -12.99
C VAL A 39 -2.70 4.39 -11.51
N GLY A 40 -1.79 4.74 -10.62
CA GLY A 40 -2.04 4.74 -9.19
C GLY A 40 -0.83 5.14 -8.35
N LEU A 41 -1.03 5.20 -7.05
CA LEU A 41 -0.09 5.70 -6.05
C LEU A 41 -0.16 4.82 -4.80
N LEU A 42 0.99 4.60 -4.18
CA LEU A 42 1.13 4.07 -2.82
C LEU A 42 1.86 5.12 -1.97
N ILE A 43 1.36 5.39 -0.76
CA ILE A 43 2.00 6.22 0.27
C ILE A 43 2.19 5.35 1.50
N PHE A 44 3.42 5.28 2.01
CA PHE A 44 3.82 4.25 2.94
C PHE A 44 4.90 4.73 3.92
N ASP A 45 4.81 4.29 5.18
CA ASP A 45 5.92 4.40 6.15
C ASP A 45 6.41 2.99 6.53
N HIS A 46 7.71 2.83 6.77
CA HIS A 46 8.27 1.63 7.41
C HIS A 46 8.89 1.99 8.76
N TRP A 47 8.47 1.29 9.81
CA TRP A 47 8.97 1.49 11.18
C TRP A 47 9.65 0.18 11.63
N PRO A 48 10.91 -0.04 11.22
CA PRO A 48 11.61 -1.30 11.52
C PRO A 48 11.80 -1.52 13.03
N SER A 49 11.98 -0.46 13.82
CA SER A 49 12.07 -0.56 15.29
C SER A 49 10.83 -1.19 15.93
N ASN A 50 9.67 -1.08 15.26
CA ASN A 50 8.38 -1.57 15.74
C ASN A 50 7.87 -2.74 14.87
N ASN A 51 8.69 -3.24 13.94
CA ASN A 51 8.36 -4.30 12.99
C ASN A 51 7.05 -4.07 12.20
N VAL A 52 6.70 -2.81 11.90
CA VAL A 52 5.42 -2.46 11.25
C VAL A 52 5.62 -1.53 10.06
N GLY A 53 4.98 -1.86 8.95
CA GLY A 53 4.76 -0.96 7.82
C GLY A 53 3.36 -0.35 7.89
N ILE A 54 3.21 0.93 7.58
CA ILE A 54 1.93 1.64 7.60
C ILE A 54 1.60 2.07 6.17
N ILE A 55 0.51 1.54 5.62
CA ILE A 55 -0.05 2.01 4.36
C ILE A 55 -0.99 3.17 4.68
N HIS A 56 -0.60 4.37 4.26
CA HIS A 56 -1.43 5.57 4.39
C HIS A 56 -2.44 5.67 3.26
N GLU A 57 -1.99 5.46 2.02
CA GLU A 57 -2.86 5.50 0.85
C GLU A 57 -2.48 4.42 -0.17
N ILE A 58 -3.50 3.73 -0.68
CA ILE A 58 -3.47 3.08 -1.99
C ILE A 58 -4.55 3.76 -2.81
N TYR A 59 -4.13 4.47 -3.87
CA TYR A 59 -5.05 5.13 -4.78
C TYR A 59 -4.87 4.64 -6.20
N VAL A 60 -5.97 4.33 -6.87
CA VAL A 60 -6.00 3.91 -8.27
C VAL A 60 -6.90 4.87 -9.02
N LEU A 61 -6.37 5.44 -10.10
CA LEU A 61 -7.14 6.30 -11.01
C LEU A 61 -8.39 5.55 -11.48
N GLN A 62 -9.54 6.23 -11.50
CA GLN A 62 -10.84 5.61 -11.72
C GLN A 62 -10.89 4.73 -12.98
N ALA A 63 -10.29 5.20 -14.09
CA ALA A 63 -10.21 4.47 -15.36
C ALA A 63 -9.48 3.11 -15.29
N PHE A 64 -8.69 2.88 -14.24
CA PHE A 64 -7.88 1.67 -14.04
C PHE A 64 -8.35 0.78 -12.88
N ARG A 65 -9.45 1.14 -12.20
CA ARG A 65 -10.06 0.33 -11.14
C ARG A 65 -10.66 -0.96 -11.70
N GLY A 66 -10.78 -1.98 -10.85
CA GLY A 66 -11.25 -3.31 -11.24
C GLY A 66 -10.26 -4.11 -12.13
N ARG A 67 -9.05 -3.60 -12.37
CA ARG A 67 -8.03 -4.24 -13.23
C ARG A 67 -6.84 -4.82 -12.47
N GLY A 68 -7.00 -5.03 -11.15
CA GLY A 68 -5.97 -5.58 -10.26
C GLY A 68 -4.81 -4.64 -9.93
N VAL A 69 -4.92 -3.33 -10.21
CA VAL A 69 -3.85 -2.36 -9.88
C VAL A 69 -3.67 -2.23 -8.36
N GLY A 70 -4.78 -2.12 -7.61
CA GLY A 70 -4.75 -2.04 -6.14
C GLY A 70 -4.10 -3.28 -5.51
N THR A 71 -4.44 -4.48 -5.99
CA THR A 71 -3.81 -5.73 -5.54
C THR A 71 -2.30 -5.74 -5.77
N LYS A 72 -1.84 -5.20 -6.90
CA LYS A 72 -0.40 -5.11 -7.19
C LYS A 72 0.31 -4.07 -6.34
N LEU A 73 -0.34 -2.95 -6.04
CA LEU A 73 0.17 -1.94 -5.09
C LEU A 73 0.28 -2.52 -3.68
N LEU A 74 -0.73 -3.26 -3.23
CA LEU A 74 -0.74 -3.91 -1.92
C LEU A 74 0.36 -4.98 -1.82
N ALA A 75 0.49 -5.85 -2.83
CA ALA A 75 1.55 -6.86 -2.86
C ALA A 75 2.96 -6.22 -2.87
N PHE A 76 3.12 -5.08 -3.55
CA PHE A 76 4.36 -4.31 -3.49
C PHE A 76 4.62 -3.76 -2.08
N ALA A 77 3.61 -3.20 -1.41
CA ALA A 77 3.75 -2.71 -0.04
C ALA A 77 4.15 -3.85 0.94
N GLU A 78 3.55 -5.03 0.80
CA GLU A 78 3.92 -6.23 1.57
C GLU A 78 5.39 -6.60 1.38
N ARG A 79 5.84 -6.65 0.12
CA ARG A 79 7.23 -6.97 -0.20
C ARG A 79 8.19 -5.90 0.33
N TYR A 80 7.86 -4.62 0.11
CA TYR A 80 8.67 -3.50 0.55
C TYR A 80 8.81 -3.49 2.08
N ALA A 81 7.74 -3.75 2.81
CA ALA A 81 7.75 -3.87 4.26
C ALA A 81 8.71 -4.98 4.73
N LEU A 82 8.61 -6.18 4.14
CA LEU A 82 9.50 -7.31 4.44
C LEU A 82 10.96 -6.97 4.16
N ASP A 83 11.25 -6.40 2.98
CA ASP A 83 12.62 -6.03 2.58
C ASP A 83 13.22 -4.94 3.49
N HIS A 84 12.39 -4.20 4.25
CA HIS A 84 12.79 -3.17 5.21
C HIS A 84 12.65 -3.61 6.68
N GLY A 85 12.53 -4.91 6.95
CA GLY A 85 12.54 -5.48 8.30
C GLY A 85 11.23 -5.37 9.07
N CYS A 86 10.11 -5.06 8.41
CA CYS A 86 8.79 -5.11 9.01
C CYS A 86 8.21 -6.53 8.92
N SER A 87 7.59 -7.00 10.01
CA SER A 87 6.90 -8.31 10.06
C SER A 87 5.37 -8.17 10.01
N SER A 88 4.86 -6.94 9.85
CA SER A 88 3.44 -6.66 9.80
C SER A 88 3.13 -5.42 8.98
N LEU A 89 1.90 -5.34 8.48
CA LEU A 89 1.30 -4.15 7.90
C LEU A 89 0.12 -3.66 8.74
N GLN A 90 -0.08 -2.35 8.75
CA GLN A 90 -1.25 -1.69 9.29
C GLN A 90 -1.78 -0.67 8.28
N LEU A 91 -3.10 -0.50 8.23
CA LEU A 91 -3.76 0.53 7.44
C LEU A 91 -5.09 0.95 8.04
N THR A 92 -5.65 2.05 7.53
CA THR A 92 -7.04 2.42 7.77
C THR A 92 -7.87 2.24 6.49
N ALA A 93 -8.89 1.37 6.52
CA ALA A 93 -9.81 1.07 5.42
C ALA A 93 -10.83 2.20 5.19
N ARG A 94 -10.32 3.41 4.91
CA ARG A 94 -11.10 4.61 4.64
C ARG A 94 -11.05 4.92 3.15
N SER A 95 -12.22 5.12 2.55
CA SER A 95 -12.30 5.52 1.15
C SER A 95 -11.78 6.93 0.94
N LEU A 96 -11.02 7.07 -0.14
CA LEU A 96 -10.51 8.34 -0.65
C LEU A 96 -11.36 8.88 -1.81
N ASP A 97 -12.43 8.13 -2.16
CA ASP A 97 -13.41 8.40 -3.22
C ASP A 97 -14.70 7.65 -2.87
N SER A 98 -15.49 8.26 -1.97
CA SER A 98 -16.71 7.65 -1.41
C SER A 98 -17.81 7.42 -2.43
N ASP A 99 -17.78 8.12 -3.56
CA ASP A 99 -18.77 8.00 -4.63
C ASP A 99 -18.62 6.68 -5.39
N PHE A 100 -17.41 6.10 -5.38
CA PHE A 100 -17.11 4.85 -6.07
C PHE A 100 -16.93 3.66 -5.12
N MET A 101 -16.38 3.87 -3.94
CA MET A 101 -16.07 2.78 -3.01
C MET A 101 -16.38 3.18 -1.58
N SER A 102 -17.18 2.37 -0.88
CA SER A 102 -17.49 2.60 0.53
C SER A 102 -16.37 2.07 1.44
N ASN A 103 -16.34 2.53 2.70
CA ASN A 103 -15.42 2.01 3.71
C ASN A 103 -15.64 0.50 3.94
N SER A 104 -16.90 0.05 3.96
CA SER A 104 -17.25 -1.37 4.12
C SER A 104 -16.69 -2.21 2.95
N ASN A 105 -16.81 -1.74 1.70
CA ASN A 105 -16.23 -2.47 0.57
C ASN A 105 -14.69 -2.53 0.64
N LEU A 106 -14.03 -1.47 1.12
CA LEU A 106 -12.58 -1.49 1.34
C LEU A 106 -12.20 -2.45 2.47
N HIS A 107 -12.95 -2.45 3.56
CA HIS A 107 -12.71 -3.35 4.69
C HIS A 107 -12.80 -4.81 4.23
N ASP A 108 -13.84 -5.18 3.48
CA ASP A 108 -13.97 -6.52 2.90
C ASP A 108 -12.85 -6.84 1.92
N TRP A 109 -12.45 -5.88 1.09
CA TRP A 109 -11.37 -6.06 0.13
C TRP A 109 -10.03 -6.33 0.84
N TYR A 110 -9.67 -5.53 1.84
CA TYR A 110 -8.48 -5.79 2.66
C TYR A 110 -8.59 -7.10 3.44
N GLY A 111 -9.78 -7.43 3.96
CA GLY A 111 -10.09 -8.71 4.59
C GLY A 111 -9.77 -9.89 3.70
N SER A 112 -10.18 -9.84 2.43
CA SER A 112 -9.86 -10.87 1.43
C SER A 112 -8.37 -11.00 1.12
N HIS A 113 -7.55 -9.99 1.46
CA HIS A 113 -6.08 -10.01 1.34
C HIS A 113 -5.39 -10.40 2.66
N GLY A 114 -6.14 -10.82 3.68
CA GLY A 114 -5.62 -11.32 4.95
C GLY A 114 -5.41 -10.25 6.02
N PHE A 115 -5.98 -9.05 5.84
CA PHE A 115 -6.05 -8.06 6.91
C PHE A 115 -7.20 -8.37 7.87
N THR A 116 -6.99 -8.12 9.15
CA THR A 116 -8.01 -8.29 10.19
C THR A 116 -8.15 -7.01 10.99
N GLY A 117 -9.39 -6.54 11.18
CA GLY A 117 -9.74 -5.50 12.15
C GLY A 117 -9.85 -6.06 13.58
N ALA A 118 -9.99 -5.17 14.56
CA ALA A 118 -10.34 -5.59 15.93
C ALA A 118 -11.75 -6.20 16.00
N ASP A 119 -12.64 -5.72 15.14
CA ASP A 119 -13.98 -6.21 14.85
C ASP A 119 -14.30 -5.92 13.37
N SER A 120 -15.54 -6.20 12.92
CA SER A 120 -15.95 -6.03 11.52
C SER A 120 -16.09 -4.57 11.06
N GLU A 121 -16.15 -3.63 11.99
CA GLU A 121 -16.35 -2.20 11.71
C GLU A 121 -15.10 -1.37 12.01
N ALA A 122 -14.08 -1.99 12.61
CA ALA A 122 -12.83 -1.33 12.97
C ALA A 122 -12.17 -0.77 11.70
N PRO A 123 -12.00 0.57 11.60
CA PRO A 123 -11.45 1.17 10.41
C PRO A 123 -9.96 0.83 10.26
N THR A 124 -9.27 0.51 11.35
CA THR A 124 -7.86 0.09 11.32
C THR A 124 -7.76 -1.41 11.23
N MET A 125 -7.00 -1.89 10.24
CA MET A 125 -6.76 -3.31 10.00
C MET A 125 -5.27 -3.61 10.00
N LYS A 126 -4.92 -4.85 10.38
CA LYS A 126 -3.54 -5.33 10.45
C LYS A 126 -3.39 -6.66 9.73
N LYS A 127 -2.18 -6.91 9.20
CA LYS A 127 -1.80 -8.18 8.60
C LYS A 127 -0.40 -8.56 9.08
N ALA A 128 -0.22 -9.78 9.56
CA ALA A 128 1.11 -10.33 9.78
C ALA A 128 1.72 -10.72 8.42
N LEU A 129 2.99 -10.39 8.21
CA LEU A 129 3.73 -10.78 7.03
C LEU A 129 4.51 -12.04 7.37
N LEU A 130 4.35 -13.08 6.55
CA LEU A 130 5.16 -14.29 6.66
C LEU A 130 6.41 -14.06 5.81
N THR A 131 7.58 -14.15 6.42
CA THR A 131 8.82 -14.36 5.68
C THR A 131 8.79 -15.78 5.13
N ASP A 132 9.05 -15.94 3.84
CA ASP A 132 9.24 -17.25 3.25
C ASP A 132 10.53 -17.85 3.84
N PRO A 133 10.50 -18.99 4.56
CA PRO A 133 11.66 -19.55 5.25
C PRO A 133 12.81 -19.96 4.29
N ALA A 134 12.63 -19.84 2.98
CA ALA A 134 13.61 -20.23 1.97
C ALA A 134 14.78 -19.23 1.77
N THR A 135 14.79 -18.05 2.40
CA THR A 135 15.84 -17.04 2.15
C THR A 135 16.99 -17.09 3.17
N ASP A 136 16.86 -17.84 4.27
CA ASP A 136 17.82 -17.81 5.39
C ASP A 136 18.92 -18.91 5.33
N SER A 137 19.05 -19.61 4.20
CA SER A 137 19.97 -20.76 4.07
C SER A 137 21.23 -20.53 3.22
N LEU A 138 21.59 -19.29 2.86
CA LEU A 138 22.79 -19.01 2.08
C LEU A 138 23.64 -17.88 2.66
N SER A 139 24.13 -18.08 3.88
CA SER A 139 25.28 -17.31 4.38
C SER A 139 25.99 -18.04 5.53
N HIS A 140 26.47 -19.26 5.27
CA HIS A 140 27.56 -19.89 6.02
C HIS A 140 28.32 -20.83 5.07
N THR A 141 29.33 -20.30 4.39
CA THR A 141 30.49 -21.05 3.87
C THR A 141 31.71 -20.16 4.01
#